data_AF-A0A502BKE0-F1
#
_entry.id   AF-A0A502BKE0-F1
#
_cell.length_a   1.000
_cell.length_b   1.000
_cell.length_c   1.000
_cell.angle_alpha   90.00
_cell.angle_beta   90.00
_cell.angle_gamma   90.00
#
_symmetry.space_group_name_H-M   'P 1'
#
loop_
_entity.id
_entity.type
_entity.pdbx_description
1 polymer ?
#
loop_
_entity_poly.entity_id
_entity_poly.type
_entity_poly.pdbx_seq_one_letter_code
_entity_poly.pdbx_strand_id
1 'polypeptide(L)' 'MKKIDPIKARQGSKGRPVLLVLVMSLVLALLVWAAFEFYGQMRPGRGFMDDDAKLPASSPSQTPPSATGRQ' A
#
# COMPACT_ATOMS: atom_id res chain seq x y z
N MET A 1 -4.21 -58.70 2.39
CA MET A 1 -4.39 -57.26 2.71
C MET A 1 -3.01 -56.62 2.77
N LYS A 2 -2.68 -55.70 1.86
CA LYS A 2 -1.36 -55.08 1.76
C LYS A 2 -1.25 -54.04 2.90
N LYS A 3 -0.43 -54.34 3.91
CA LYS A 3 -0.25 -53.44 5.06
C LYS A 3 0.41 -52.15 4.56
N ILE A 4 -0.34 -51.04 4.56
CA ILE A 4 0.24 -49.72 4.30
C ILE A 4 0.98 -49.32 5.57
N ASP A 5 2.29 -49.13 5.42
CA ASP A 5 3.17 -48.68 6.50
C ASP A 5 2.73 -47.28 6.97
N PRO A 6 2.33 -47.08 8.24
CA PRO A 6 1.81 -45.80 8.74
C PRO A 6 2.81 -44.65 8.60
N ILE A 7 4.10 -44.96 8.41
CA ILE A 7 5.16 -43.97 8.17
C ILE A 7 5.03 -43.35 6.76
N LYS A 8 4.55 -44.11 5.76
CA LYS A 8 4.34 -43.61 4.40
C LYS A 8 3.05 -42.82 4.23
N ALA A 9 2.07 -43.03 5.11
CA ALA A 9 0.79 -42.31 5.12
C ALA A 9 0.92 -40.86 5.62
N ARG A 10 2.02 -40.52 6.32
CA ARG A 10 2.37 -39.14 6.66
C ARG A 10 2.94 -38.45 5.41
N GLN A 11 2.04 -38.03 4.54
CA GLN A 11 2.27 -37.14 3.42
C GLN A 11 3.07 -35.92 3.90
N GLY A 12 4.38 -35.90 3.62
CA GLY A 12 5.23 -34.82 4.11
C GLY A 12 6.70 -34.93 3.74
N SER A 13 7.21 -36.14 3.45
CA SER A 13 8.62 -36.31 3.08
C SER A 13 9.04 -35.44 1.87
N LYS A 14 8.15 -35.21 0.90
CA LYS A 14 8.38 -34.34 -0.27
C LYS A 14 7.87 -32.90 -0.14
N GLY A 15 7.10 -32.57 0.90
CA GLY A 15 6.52 -31.22 1.09
C GLY A 15 7.47 -30.23 1.76
N ARG A 16 8.45 -30.74 2.52
CA ARG A 16 9.49 -29.94 3.19
C ARG A 16 10.27 -28.99 2.27
N PRO A 17 10.77 -29.39 1.09
CA PRO A 17 11.51 -28.47 0.22
C PRO A 17 10.63 -27.30 -0.27
N VAL A 18 9.37 -27.57 -0.61
CA VAL A 18 8.44 -26.52 -1.08
C VAL A 18 8.10 -25.55 0.05
N LEU A 19 7.87 -26.07 1.27
CA LEU A 19 7.62 -25.23 2.44
C LEU A 19 8.81 -24.31 2.76
N LEU A 20 10.05 -24.79 2.56
CA LEU A 20 11.24 -23.97 2.74
C LEU A 20 11.29 -22.81 1.74
N VAL A 21 11.05 -23.07 0.45
CA VAL A 21 11.01 -22.01 -0.58
C VAL A 21 9.90 -21.01 -0.29
N LEU A 22 8.72 -21.47 0.12
CA LEU A 22 7.59 -20.61 0.47
C LEU A 22 7.95 -19.67 1.63
N VAL A 23 8.53 -20.20 2.71
CA VAL A 23 8.93 -19.39 3.87
C VAL A 23 10.04 -18.40 3.50
N MET A 24 11.04 -18.82 2.72
CA MET A 24 12.11 -17.92 2.28
C MET A 24 11.56 -16.78 1.42
N SER A 25 10.67 -17.07 0.47
CA SER A 25 10.02 -16.06 -0.36
C SER A 25 9.19 -15.08 0.48
N LEU A 26 8.44 -15.59 1.46
CA LEU A 26 7.65 -14.76 2.36
C LEU A 26 8.52 -13.81 3.19
N VAL A 27 9.64 -14.30 3.73
CA VAL A 27 10.59 -13.47 4.48
C VAL A 27 11.20 -12.39 3.57
N LEU A 28 11.60 -12.75 2.34
CA LEU A 28 12.12 -11.78 1.37
C LEU A 28 11.10 -10.68 1.04
N ALA A 29 9.83 -11.04 0.87
CA ALA A 29 8.75 -10.07 0.62
C ALA A 29 8.60 -9.08 1.79
N LEU A 30 8.64 -9.56 3.04
CA LEU A 30 8.57 -8.71 4.23
C LEU A 30 9.78 -7.76 4.34
N LEU A 31 10.98 -8.23 3.98
CA LEU A 31 12.18 -7.39 3.97
C LEU A 31 12.08 -6.25 2.95
N VAL A 32 11.59 -6.55 1.74
CA VAL A 32 11.38 -5.53 0.70
C VAL A 32 10.34 -4.51 1.18
N TRP A 33 9.23 -4.97 1.75
CA TRP A 33 8.20 -4.08 2.31
C TRP A 33 8.77 -3.15 3.38
N ALA A 34 9.50 -3.70 4.35
CA ALA A 34 10.12 -2.92 5.42
C ALA A 34 11.10 -1.86 4.89
N ALA A 35 11.88 -2.19 3.86
CA ALA A 35 12.78 -1.24 3.21
C ALA A 35 12.02 -0.09 2.51
N PHE A 36 10.88 -0.39 1.87
CA PHE A 36 10.01 0.62 1.28
C PHE A 36 9.41 1.57 2.32
N GLU A 37 8.96 1.02 3.45
CA GLU A 37 8.40 1.80 4.56
C GLU A 37 9.44 2.74 5.17
N PHE A 38 10.66 2.23 5.42
CA PHE A 38 11.75 3.04 5.94
C PHE A 38 12.16 4.14 4.96
N TYR A 39 12.25 3.83 3.66
CA TYR A 39 12.52 4.83 2.62
C TYR A 39 11.42 5.91 2.54
N GLY A 40 10.16 5.52 2.71
CA GLY A 40 9.02 6.44 2.77
C GLY A 40 9.08 7.36 3.99
N GLN A 41 9.42 6.84 5.18
CA GLN A 41 9.58 7.69 6.37
C GLN A 41 10.76 8.66 6.25
N MET A 42 11.86 8.23 5.61
CA MET A 42 13.05 9.06 5.46
C MET A 42 12.87 10.18 4.43
N ARG A 43 11.85 10.07 3.58
CA ARG A 43 11.40 11.13 2.68
C ARG A 43 9.98 11.54 3.10
N PRO A 44 9.81 12.43 4.09
CA PRO A 44 8.53 13.05 4.35
C PRO A 44 8.16 13.90 3.13
N GLY A 45 7.62 13.24 2.10
CA GLY A 45 6.95 13.88 1.00
C GLY A 45 5.63 14.39 1.55
N ARG A 46 5.39 15.69 1.33
CA ARG A 46 4.08 16.32 1.41
C ARG A 46 3.06 15.32 0.86
N GLY A 47 2.22 14.77 1.74
CA GLY A 47 1.24 13.76 1.43
C GLY A 47 0.35 14.20 0.28
N PHE A 48 -0.27 13.25 -0.42
CA PHE A 48 -1.15 13.54 -1.56
C PHE A 48 -2.33 14.48 -1.20
N MET A 49 -2.62 14.65 0.10
CA MET A 49 -3.62 15.57 0.65
C MET A 49 -3.02 16.75 1.44
N ASP A 50 -1.69 16.88 1.47
CA ASP A 50 -1.02 18.06 2.01
C ASP A 50 -0.99 19.16 0.92
N ASP A 51 -2.16 19.50 0.39
CA ASP A 51 -2.35 20.79 -0.25
C ASP A 51 -2.33 21.85 0.87
N ASP A 52 -1.13 22.29 1.24
CA ASP A 52 -0.90 23.63 1.82
C ASP A 52 -1.25 24.72 0.78
N ALA A 53 -2.31 24.52 -0.02
CA ALA A 53 -2.97 25.59 -0.71
C ALA A 53 -3.54 26.48 0.39
N LYS A 54 -2.72 27.45 0.80
CA LYS A 54 -3.17 28.71 1.36
C LYS A 54 -4.27 29.18 0.42
N LEU A 55 -5.52 28.86 0.74
CA LEU A 55 -6.67 29.44 0.08
C LEU A 55 -6.41 30.94 0.14
N PRO A 56 -6.40 31.68 -0.98
CA PRO A 56 -6.42 33.11 -0.91
C PRO A 56 -7.77 33.48 -0.29
N ALA A 57 -7.79 33.56 1.04
CA ALA A 57 -8.82 34.29 1.74
C ALA A 57 -8.78 35.70 1.15
N SER A 58 -9.92 36.09 0.57
CA SER A 58 -10.22 37.43 0.08
C SER A 58 -9.72 37.80 -1.32
N SER A 59 -10.23 37.14 -2.35
CA SER A 59 -10.63 37.90 -3.55
C SER A 59 -12.06 38.41 -3.29
N PRO A 60 -12.33 39.73 -3.32
CA PRO A 60 -13.70 40.21 -3.22
C PRO A 60 -14.49 39.65 -4.42
N SER A 61 -15.64 39.04 -4.15
CA SER A 61 -16.59 38.62 -5.17
C SER A 61 -16.92 39.83 -6.05
N GLN A 62 -16.43 39.85 -7.28
CA GLN A 62 -16.97 40.74 -8.29
C GLN A 62 -18.42 40.32 -8.52
N THR A 63 -19.35 41.13 -8.03
CA THR A 63 -20.75 41.05 -8.44
C THR A 63 -20.80 41.22 -9.97
N PRO A 64 -21.53 40.36 -10.70
CA PRO A 64 -21.72 40.55 -12.13
C PRO A 64 -22.38 41.92 -12.35
N PRO A 65 -22.01 42.68 -13.41
CA PRO A 65 -22.65 43.95 -13.68
C PRO A 65 -24.14 43.71 -13.91
N SER A 66 -24.97 44.13 -12.96
CA SER A 66 -26.41 44.17 -13.10
C SER A 66 -26.74 45.15 -14.22
N ALA A 67 -26.97 44.63 -15.42
CA ALA A 67 -27.67 45.34 -16.47
C ALA A 67 -29.14 45.49 -16.03
N THR A 68 -29.45 46.54 -15.28
CA THR A 68 -30.81 46.99 -14.98
C THR A 68 -30.75 48.52 -14.93
N GLY A 69 -31.36 49.15 -15.91
CA GLY A 69 -30.95 50.45 -16.45
C GLY A 69 -31.56 51.71 -15.83
N ARG A 70 -31.12 52.86 -16.36
CA ARG A 70 -31.91 54.05 -16.77
C ARG A 70 -30.97 55.22 -17.09
N GLN A 71 -31.09 55.76 -18.30
CA GLN A 71 -31.62 57.10 -18.62
C GLN A 71 -31.86 57.14 -20.13
#